data_AF-A0A158CXE6-F1
#
_entry.id   AF-A0A158CXE6-F1
#
_cell.length_a   1.000
_cell.length_b   1.000
_cell.length_c   1.000
_cell.angle_alpha   90.00
_cell.angle_beta   90.00
_cell.angle_gamma   90.00
#
_symmetry.space_group_name_H-M   'P 1'
#
loop_
_entity.id
_entity.type
_entity.pdbx_description
1 polymer ?
#
loop_
_entity_poly.entity_id
_entity_poly.type
_entity_poly.pdbx_seq_one_letter_code
_entity_poly.pdbx_strand_id
1 'polypeptide(L)'
;MPPRFIEAGNEISLALLDIEFDVFEQYKTNEDRIQARRDVHEHVRQKYGLASAREAVRCREISALVANRPAMIHLFDYDELEAMVMLRVKPTLVDQFIAAKRRASSFGLPDILGLALHAKERHDWRWD
;
A
#
# COMPACT_ATOMS: atom_id res chain seq x y z
N MET A 1 6.96 -16.28 -6.07
CA MET A 1 7.18 -15.62 -4.77
C MET A 1 6.64 -14.21 -4.88
N PRO A 2 5.80 -13.72 -3.94
CA PRO A 2 5.32 -12.35 -3.98
C PRO A 2 6.52 -11.38 -3.86
N PRO A 3 6.43 -10.18 -4.45
CA PRO A 3 7.48 -9.17 -4.29
C PRO A 3 7.69 -8.84 -2.82
N ARG A 4 8.95 -8.56 -2.43
CA ARG A 4 9.33 -8.28 -1.03
C ARG A 4 8.48 -7.19 -0.36
N PHE A 5 8.08 -6.16 -1.12
CA PHE A 5 7.23 -5.08 -0.60
C PHE A 5 5.80 -5.55 -0.25
N ILE A 6 5.27 -6.57 -0.93
CA ILE A 6 3.98 -7.17 -0.59
C ILE A 6 4.08 -7.98 0.69
N GLU A 7 5.17 -8.76 0.84
CA GLU A 7 5.42 -9.53 2.06
C GLU A 7 5.55 -8.60 3.27
N ALA A 8 6.34 -7.53 3.16
CA ALA A 8 6.46 -6.50 4.19
C ALA A 8 5.10 -5.89 4.54
N GLY A 9 4.29 -5.53 3.54
CA GLY A 9 2.97 -4.96 3.76
C GLY A 9 1.97 -5.90 4.42
N ASN A 10 2.00 -7.19 4.05
CA ASN A 10 1.17 -8.22 4.68
C ASN A 10 1.55 -8.43 6.15
N GLU A 11 2.85 -8.47 6.45
CA GLU A 11 3.34 -8.63 7.83
C GLU A 11 2.92 -7.47 8.72
N ILE A 12 3.03 -6.22 8.23
CA ILE A 12 2.52 -5.05 8.94
C ILE A 12 1.01 -5.18 9.15
N SER A 13 0.26 -5.54 8.12
CA SER A 13 -1.20 -5.63 8.21
C SER A 13 -1.65 -6.65 9.26
N LEU A 14 -1.02 -7.82 9.30
CA LEU A 14 -1.31 -8.85 10.30
C LEU A 14 -0.95 -8.38 11.71
N ALA A 15 0.25 -7.83 11.92
CA ALA A 15 0.68 -7.37 13.23
C ALA A 15 -0.18 -6.20 13.76
N LEU A 16 -0.66 -5.32 12.87
CA LEU A 16 -1.57 -4.24 13.26
C LEU A 16 -2.96 -4.75 13.65
N LEU A 17 -3.45 -5.82 13.03
CA LEU A 17 -4.70 -6.47 13.44
C LEU A 17 -4.55 -7.09 14.84
N ASP A 18 -3.41 -7.71 15.13
CA ASP A 18 -3.14 -8.26 16.48
C ASP A 18 -3.17 -7.15 17.55
N ILE A 19 -2.61 -5.98 17.25
CA ILE A 19 -2.67 -4.81 18.14
C ILE A 19 -4.10 -4.24 18.27
N GLU A 20 -4.86 -4.24 17.17
CA GLU A 20 -6.21 -3.68 17.15
C GLU A 20 -7.20 -4.55 17.93
N PHE A 21 -7.13 -5.87 17.75
CA PHE A 21 -7.99 -6.80 18.47
C PHE A 21 -7.54 -7.01 19.92
N ASP A 22 -6.25 -6.85 20.22
CA ASP A 22 -5.66 -6.92 21.57
C ASP A 22 -6.25 -8.05 22.42
N VAL A 23 -6.38 -9.24 21.83
CA VAL A 23 -7.11 -10.38 22.42
C VAL A 23 -6.54 -10.81 23.76
N PHE A 24 -5.28 -10.44 24.04
CA PHE A 24 -4.55 -10.76 25.25
C PHE A 24 -4.40 -9.57 26.23
N GLU A 25 -5.11 -8.46 26.01
CA GLU A 25 -5.08 -7.25 26.86
C GLU A 25 -3.66 -6.73 27.13
N GLN A 26 -2.80 -6.80 26.11
CA GLN A 26 -1.39 -6.39 26.18
C GLN A 26 -1.24 -4.86 26.19
N TYR A 27 -2.19 -4.13 25.58
CA TYR A 27 -2.08 -2.69 25.38
C TYR A 27 -3.12 -1.93 26.21
N LYS A 28 -2.72 -1.59 27.44
CA LYS A 28 -3.60 -0.97 28.46
C LYS A 28 -3.97 0.47 28.16
N THR A 29 -3.11 1.19 27.45
CA THR A 29 -3.32 2.60 27.10
C THR A 29 -3.28 2.83 25.60
N ASN A 30 -3.86 3.96 25.17
CA ASN A 30 -3.74 4.41 23.78
C ASN A 30 -2.28 4.72 23.40
N GLU A 31 -1.46 5.17 24.36
CA GLU A 31 -0.04 5.43 24.14
C GLU A 31 0.74 4.14 23.86
N ASP A 32 0.45 3.06 24.61
CA ASP A 32 1.03 1.73 24.37
C ASP A 32 0.70 1.23 22.96
N ARG A 33 -0.56 1.40 22.53
CA ARG A 33 -0.99 1.03 21.17
C ARG A 33 -0.28 1.85 20.10
N ILE A 34 -0.11 3.16 20.31
CA ILE A 34 0.62 4.03 19.37
C ILE A 34 2.08 3.57 19.28
N GLN A 35 2.72 3.28 20.41
CA GLN A 35 4.11 2.83 20.43
C GLN A 35 4.27 1.46 19.75
N ALA A 36 3.42 0.49 20.08
CA ALA A 36 3.42 -0.83 19.45
C ALA A 36 3.25 -0.75 17.93
N ARG A 37 2.36 0.11 17.44
CA ARG A 37 2.19 0.36 16.01
C ARG A 37 3.45 0.91 15.36
N ARG A 38 4.17 1.83 16.03
CA ARG A 38 5.45 2.35 15.53
C ARG A 38 6.52 1.26 15.49
N ASP A 39 6.58 0.44 16.52
CA ASP A 39 7.55 -0.64 16.64
C ASP A 39 7.33 -1.71 15.56
N VAL A 40 6.08 -2.02 15.18
CA VAL A 40 5.77 -2.90 14.05
C VAL A 40 6.37 -2.35 12.74
N HIS A 41 6.15 -1.07 12.44
CA HIS A 41 6.69 -0.49 11.20
C HIS A 41 8.21 -0.46 11.20
N GLU A 42 8.83 -0.15 12.35
CA GLU A 42 10.29 -0.13 12.48
C GLU A 42 10.89 -1.53 12.38
N HIS A 43 10.27 -2.53 13.00
CA HIS A 43 10.69 -3.92 12.90
C HIS A 43 10.67 -4.42 11.46
N VAL A 44 9.56 -4.20 10.74
CA VAL A 44 9.43 -4.61 9.34
C VAL A 44 10.40 -3.83 8.45
N ARG A 45 10.58 -2.53 8.69
CA ARG A 45 11.59 -1.71 8.00
C ARG A 45 12.97 -2.34 8.09
N GLN A 46 13.41 -2.70 9.30
CA GLN A 46 14.71 -3.31 9.52
C GLN A 46 14.82 -4.71 8.87
N LYS A 47 13.79 -5.55 9.04
CA LYS A 47 13.75 -6.92 8.50
C LYS A 47 13.84 -6.97 6.98
N TYR A 48 13.15 -6.05 6.29
CA TYR A 48 13.09 -6.01 4.84
C TYR A 48 14.09 -5.02 4.20
N GLY A 49 14.86 -4.30 5.01
CA GLY A 49 15.86 -3.33 4.54
C GLY A 49 15.25 -2.09 3.88
N LEU A 50 14.07 -1.65 4.33
CA LEU A 50 13.38 -0.49 3.78
C LEU A 50 14.08 0.81 4.23
N ALA A 51 14.16 1.80 3.34
CA ALA A 51 14.85 3.05 3.56
C ALA A 51 14.23 3.90 4.68
N SER A 52 12.91 3.78 4.91
CA SER A 52 12.22 4.58 5.92
C SER A 52 10.96 3.92 6.48
N ALA A 53 10.48 4.42 7.62
CA ALA A 53 9.16 4.03 8.15
C ALA A 53 8.02 4.42 7.19
N ARG A 54 8.19 5.48 6.40
CA ARG A 54 7.23 5.86 5.35
C ARG A 54 7.15 4.80 4.26
N GLU A 55 8.28 4.23 3.86
CA GLU A 55 8.30 3.13 2.89
C GLU A 55 7.62 1.88 3.45
N ALA A 56 7.80 1.56 4.74
CA ALA A 56 7.05 0.49 5.39
C ALA A 56 5.53 0.72 5.33
N VAL A 57 5.08 1.96 5.59
CA VAL A 57 3.66 2.34 5.41
C VAL A 57 3.23 2.17 3.95
N ARG A 58 4.04 2.57 2.97
CA ARG A 58 3.74 2.38 1.53
C ARG A 58 3.61 0.90 1.18
N CYS A 59 4.50 0.04 1.67
CA CYS A 59 4.40 -1.41 1.48
C CYS A 59 3.04 -1.94 1.98
N ARG A 60 2.59 -1.50 3.16
CA ARG A 60 1.28 -1.86 3.70
C ARG A 60 0.12 -1.38 2.81
N GLU A 61 0.15 -0.14 2.36
CA GLU A 61 -0.88 0.42 1.49
C GLU A 61 -0.94 -0.29 0.13
N ILE A 62 0.23 -0.61 -0.47
CA ILE A 62 0.32 -1.38 -1.72
C ILE A 62 -0.22 -2.80 -1.50
N SER A 63 0.16 -3.46 -0.39
CA SER A 63 -0.38 -4.78 -0.01
C SER A 63 -1.92 -4.75 0.05
N ALA A 64 -2.50 -3.74 0.71
CA ALA A 64 -3.95 -3.58 0.79
C ALA A 64 -4.59 -3.32 -0.58
N LEU A 65 -3.94 -2.53 -1.45
CA LEU A 65 -4.38 -2.28 -2.83
C LEU A 65 -4.47 -3.58 -3.63
N VAL A 66 -3.43 -4.42 -3.56
CA VAL A 66 -3.36 -5.67 -4.34
C VAL A 66 -4.16 -6.82 -3.72
N ALA A 67 -4.46 -6.78 -2.42
CA ALA A 67 -5.19 -7.86 -1.73
C ALA A 67 -6.55 -8.18 -2.39
N ASN A 68 -7.25 -7.14 -2.86
CA ASN A 68 -8.52 -7.28 -3.58
C ASN A 68 -8.35 -7.51 -5.09
N ARG A 69 -7.12 -7.34 -5.63
CA ARG A 69 -6.79 -7.43 -7.06
C ARG A 69 -5.43 -8.10 -7.29
N PRO A 70 -5.28 -9.41 -6.99
CA PRO A 70 -3.96 -10.06 -7.01
C PRO A 70 -3.24 -10.01 -8.37
N ALA A 71 -3.98 -9.88 -9.47
CA ALA A 71 -3.43 -9.72 -10.81
C ALA A 71 -2.51 -8.48 -10.95
N MET A 72 -2.69 -7.45 -10.10
CA MET A 72 -1.85 -6.25 -10.13
C MET A 72 -0.38 -6.54 -9.87
N ILE A 73 -0.07 -7.57 -9.06
CA ILE A 73 1.30 -7.97 -8.71
C ILE A 73 2.14 -8.34 -9.96
N HIS A 74 1.48 -8.82 -11.01
CA HIS A 74 2.13 -9.22 -12.25
C HIS A 74 1.99 -8.19 -13.38
N LEU A 75 1.13 -7.18 -13.19
CA LEU A 75 0.84 -6.17 -14.20
C LEU A 75 1.60 -4.87 -13.96
N PHE A 76 1.87 -4.54 -12.71
CA PHE A 76 2.48 -3.28 -12.33
C PHE A 76 3.75 -3.51 -11.53
N ASP A 77 4.76 -2.68 -11.78
CA ASP A 77 5.96 -2.64 -10.95
C ASP A 77 5.72 -1.85 -9.65
N TYR A 78 6.77 -1.75 -8.83
CA TYR A 78 6.68 -1.07 -7.55
C TYR A 78 6.33 0.41 -7.70
N ASP A 79 6.97 1.13 -8.63
CA ASP A 79 6.80 2.57 -8.81
C ASP A 79 5.39 2.90 -9.30
N GLU A 80 4.84 2.06 -10.18
CA GLU A 80 3.47 2.16 -10.65
C GLU A 80 2.45 1.93 -9.52
N LEU A 81 2.68 0.93 -8.66
CA LEU A 81 1.83 0.64 -7.51
C LEU A 81 1.94 1.74 -6.43
N GLU A 82 3.15 2.23 -6.18
CA GLU A 82 3.39 3.34 -5.26
C GLU A 82 2.66 4.59 -5.74
N ALA A 83 2.75 4.92 -7.04
CA ALA A 83 2.04 6.05 -7.61
C ALA A 83 0.52 5.92 -7.39
N MET A 84 -0.08 4.75 -7.64
CA MET A 84 -1.52 4.55 -7.40
C MET A 84 -1.91 4.78 -5.93
N VAL A 85 -1.07 4.35 -4.99
CA VAL A 85 -1.26 4.58 -3.55
C VAL A 85 -1.12 6.06 -3.20
N MET A 86 -0.07 6.72 -3.68
CA MET A 86 0.18 8.15 -3.43
C MET A 86 -0.94 9.04 -3.98
N LEU A 87 -1.47 8.67 -5.15
CA LEU A 87 -2.60 9.33 -5.81
C LEU A 87 -3.96 9.00 -5.16
N ARG A 88 -3.99 8.09 -4.18
CA ARG A 88 -5.21 7.56 -3.55
C ARG A 88 -6.27 7.17 -4.59
N VAL A 89 -5.84 6.43 -5.61
CA VAL A 89 -6.68 6.05 -6.75
C VAL A 89 -7.88 5.25 -6.25
N LYS A 90 -9.09 5.66 -6.66
CA LYS A 90 -10.31 4.94 -6.30
C LYS A 90 -10.35 3.57 -6.99
N PRO A 91 -11.03 2.58 -6.37
CA PRO A 91 -11.13 1.23 -6.94
C PRO A 91 -11.59 1.19 -8.40
N THR A 92 -12.55 2.06 -8.78
CA THR A 92 -13.05 2.18 -10.16
C THR A 92 -11.99 2.56 -11.17
N LEU A 93 -11.08 3.47 -10.81
CA LEU A 93 -9.98 3.90 -11.68
C LEU A 93 -8.84 2.86 -11.72
N VAL A 94 -8.59 2.14 -10.62
CA VAL A 94 -7.67 0.99 -10.61
C VAL A 94 -8.11 -0.08 -11.61
N ASP A 95 -9.41 -0.39 -11.66
CA ASP A 95 -9.94 -1.38 -12.62
C ASP A 95 -9.73 -0.93 -14.07
N GLN A 96 -9.83 0.38 -14.34
CA GLN A 96 -9.51 0.95 -15.66
C GLN A 96 -8.02 0.82 -15.99
N PHE A 97 -7.13 1.08 -15.03
CA PHE A 97 -5.68 0.92 -15.22
C PHE A 97 -5.32 -0.54 -15.53
N ILE A 98 -5.90 -1.51 -14.80
CA ILE A 98 -5.72 -2.93 -15.08
C ILE A 98 -6.18 -3.26 -16.49
N ALA A 99 -7.35 -2.78 -16.90
CA ALA A 99 -7.86 -3.00 -18.24
C ALA A 99 -6.97 -2.37 -19.32
N ALA A 100 -6.43 -1.17 -19.07
CA ALA A 100 -5.52 -0.48 -19.98
C ALA A 100 -4.18 -1.23 -20.12
N LYS A 101 -3.53 -1.60 -19.01
CA LYS A 101 -2.27 -2.36 -18.99
C LYS A 101 -2.38 -3.70 -19.70
N ARG A 102 -3.53 -4.39 -19.56
CA ARG A 102 -3.81 -5.65 -20.26
C ARG A 102 -3.97 -5.47 -21.78
N ARG A 103 -4.48 -4.32 -22.24
CA ARG A 103 -4.65 -4.03 -23.68
C ARG A 103 -3.38 -3.52 -24.32
N ALA A 104 -2.59 -2.73 -23.59
CA ALA A 104 -1.36 -2.12 -24.06
C ALA A 104 -0.27 -2.27 -22.99
N SER A 105 0.75 -3.07 -23.29
CA SER A 105 1.90 -3.26 -22.39
C SER A 105 2.73 -1.99 -22.19
N SER A 106 2.62 -1.03 -23.12
CA SER A 106 3.25 0.29 -23.02
C SER A 106 2.57 1.21 -22.02
N PHE A 107 1.36 0.89 -21.57
CA PHE A 107 0.70 1.63 -20.50
C PHE A 107 1.58 1.57 -19.25
N GLY A 108 1.86 2.68 -18.60
CA GLY A 108 2.63 2.64 -17.37
C GLY A 108 2.55 3.90 -16.55
N LEU A 109 3.61 4.16 -15.77
CA LEU A 109 3.65 5.29 -14.84
C LEU A 109 3.23 6.64 -15.45
N PRO A 110 3.68 7.04 -16.66
CA PRO A 110 3.23 8.30 -17.27
C PRO A 110 1.71 8.34 -17.52
N ASP A 111 1.12 7.22 -17.94
CA ASP A 111 -0.31 7.12 -18.20
C ASP A 111 -1.12 7.12 -16.90
N ILE A 112 -0.63 6.44 -15.85
CA ILE A 112 -1.23 6.44 -14.52
C ILE A 112 -1.30 7.87 -13.98
N LEU A 113 -0.20 8.62 -14.07
CA LEU A 113 -0.13 10.02 -13.65
C LEU A 113 -1.07 10.89 -14.49
N GLY A 114 -1.02 10.76 -15.82
CA GLY A 114 -1.85 11.54 -16.73
C GLY A 114 -3.35 11.30 -16.51
N LEU A 115 -3.77 10.05 -16.38
CA LEU A 115 -5.17 9.70 -16.15
C LEU A 115 -5.65 10.10 -14.76
N ALA A 116 -4.82 9.97 -13.72
CA ALA A 116 -5.18 10.41 -12.38
C ALA A 116 -5.32 11.94 -12.29
N LEU A 117 -4.46 12.70 -12.97
CA LEU A 117 -4.57 14.17 -13.02
C LEU A 117 -5.85 14.64 -13.74
N HIS A 118 -6.34 13.87 -14.71
CA HIS A 118 -7.52 14.21 -15.51
C HIS A 118 -8.80 13.50 -15.08
N ALA A 119 -8.74 12.59 -14.10
CA ALA A 119 -9.91 11.89 -13.58
C ALA A 119 -10.85 12.90 -12.92
N LYS A 120 -12.13 12.90 -13.34
CA LYS A 120 -13.19 13.69 -12.69
C LYS A 120 -13.47 13.26 -11.25
N GLU A 121 -13.03 12.05 -10.88
CA GLU A 121 -13.08 11.58 -9.51
C GLU A 121 -12.12 12.41 -8.67
N ARG A 122 -12.63 13.17 -7.69
CA ARG A 122 -11.78 13.90 -6.74
C ARG A 122 -10.81 12.91 -6.08
N HIS A 123 -9.55 12.94 -6.50
CA HIS A 123 -8.44 12.39 -5.74
C HIS A 123 -8.32 13.23 -4.47
N ASP A 124 -8.36 12.58 -3.31
CA ASP A 124 -8.22 13.29 -2.04
C ASP A 124 -6.72 13.51 -1.81
N TRP A 125 -6.16 14.51 -2.49
CA TRP A 125 -4.74 14.91 -2.42
C TRP A 125 -4.35 15.49 -1.06
N ARG A 126 -4.96 15.05 0.06
CA ARG A 126 -4.63 15.56 1.39
C ARG A 126 -3.19 15.18 1.74
N TRP A 127 -2.31 16.15 1.55
CA TRP A 127 -0.99 16.25 2.16
C TRP A 127 -1.18 16.76 3.59
N ASP A 128 -1.67 15.89 4.47
CA ASP A 128 -1.67 16.11 5.93
C ASP A 128 -0.74 15.09 6.59
#